data_AF-A0A969NTK6-F1
#
_entry.id   AF-A0A969NTK6-F1
#
_cell.length_a   1.000
_cell.length_b   1.000
_cell.length_c   1.000
_cell.angle_alpha   90.00
_cell.angle_beta   90.00
_cell.angle_gamma   90.00
#
_symmetry.space_group_name_H-M   'P 1'
#
loop_
_entity.id
_entity.type
_entity.pdbx_description
1 polymer ?
#
loop_
_entity_poly.entity_id
_entity_poly.type
_entity_poly.pdbx_seq_one_letter_code
_entity_poly.pdbx_strand_id
1 'polypeptide(L)'
;MWHDWIDSTVPILDYLDRLNVVKETSSEYHCLCPVCGDGGFKIDKKQGSYQGFKCQCEVKDIREAIRPWSEVKESGQKGQRSRKTKTNKKVNSPIELAQLSSPAEDSPTPEKGAIANWLQSQGVPATAVETRCWYSKTQWVSRFEWSTKKGKEKTIRQGHIKSNGLIEWKKGSKDWKAYKLGEAAKHSSGKWVLGVEGEGCVETARSNAIAAITWQGSNWQEKNISSDLTKLITAGATGLVYFPDHDSAGEKKAELVKSACEQINFPCLILSPTDVWSEMPEKGDITDFVEAHPNISTNKLLSQLEKA
;
A
#
# COMPACT_ATOMS: atom_id res chain seq x y z
N MET A 1 -15.18 -5.34 -29.64
CA MET A 1 -14.27 -4.25 -29.26
C MET A 1 -14.84 -3.65 -27.97
N TRP A 2 -14.49 -4.25 -26.84
CA TRP A 2 -15.00 -3.89 -25.52
C TRP A 2 -14.07 -2.82 -24.97
N HIS A 3 -14.62 -1.64 -24.67
CA HIS A 3 -13.85 -0.50 -24.18
C HIS A 3 -13.73 -0.59 -22.66
N ASP A 4 -12.50 -0.49 -22.16
CA ASP A 4 -12.16 -0.51 -20.74
C ASP A 4 -12.69 0.75 -20.05
N TRP A 5 -13.73 0.59 -19.24
CA TRP A 5 -14.17 1.61 -18.29
C TRP A 5 -13.29 1.54 -17.05
N ILE A 6 -12.62 2.65 -16.70
CA ILE A 6 -11.74 2.72 -15.53
C ILE A 6 -12.51 3.32 -14.35
N ASP A 7 -12.43 2.62 -13.22
CA ASP A 7 -12.86 3.05 -11.88
C ASP A 7 -11.92 4.15 -11.38
N SER A 8 -12.38 5.40 -11.38
CA SER A 8 -11.59 6.55 -10.95
C SER A 8 -11.93 6.93 -9.52
N THR A 9 -10.94 6.88 -8.63
CA THR A 9 -10.94 7.27 -7.21
C THR A 9 -11.15 8.78 -6.95
N VAL A 10 -11.89 9.46 -7.82
CA VAL A 10 -12.44 10.80 -7.61
C VAL A 10 -13.91 10.71 -8.02
N PRO A 11 -14.87 11.04 -7.15
CA PRO A 11 -16.27 11.13 -7.56
C PRO A 11 -16.41 12.33 -8.50
N ILE A 12 -16.15 12.13 -9.79
CA ILE A 12 -16.28 13.17 -10.83
C ILE A 12 -17.69 13.80 -10.82
N LEU A 13 -18.68 13.06 -10.34
CA LEU A 13 -20.05 13.50 -10.13
C LEU A 13 -20.16 14.68 -9.14
N ASP A 14 -19.20 14.85 -8.22
CA ASP A 14 -19.15 15.97 -7.29
C ASP A 14 -18.66 17.28 -7.94
N TYR A 15 -18.18 17.22 -9.19
CA TYR A 15 -17.60 18.35 -9.92
C TYR A 15 -18.33 18.65 -11.24
N LEU A 16 -19.58 18.17 -11.39
CA LEU A 16 -20.40 18.42 -12.58
C LEU A 16 -20.63 19.91 -12.85
N ASP A 17 -20.64 20.73 -11.81
CA ASP A 17 -20.74 22.19 -11.88
C ASP A 17 -19.54 22.86 -12.58
N ARG A 18 -18.39 22.19 -12.61
CA ARG A 18 -17.17 22.65 -13.30
C ARG A 18 -17.10 22.18 -14.74
N LEU A 19 -18.09 21.40 -15.19
CA LEU A 19 -18.10 20.74 -16.48
C LEU A 19 -19.15 21.37 -17.38
N ASN A 20 -18.80 21.55 -18.65
CA ASN A 20 -19.76 22.00 -19.65
C ASN A 20 -20.54 20.80 -20.19
N VAL A 21 -21.66 20.48 -19.55
CA VAL A 21 -22.58 19.41 -19.98
C VAL A 21 -23.33 19.87 -21.24
N VAL A 22 -23.04 19.22 -22.37
CA VAL A 22 -23.67 19.50 -23.67
C VAL A 22 -24.86 18.61 -23.97
N LYS A 23 -24.93 17.44 -23.33
CA LYS A 23 -26.06 16.53 -23.45
C LYS A 23 -26.19 15.66 -22.21
N GLU A 24 -27.43 15.46 -21.78
CA GLU A 24 -27.76 14.56 -20.68
C GLU A 24 -28.68 13.45 -21.19
N THR A 25 -28.41 12.22 -20.74
CA THR A 25 -29.27 11.05 -20.97
C THR A 25 -29.68 10.43 -19.64
N SER A 26 -30.49 9.37 -19.65
CA SER A 26 -30.85 8.65 -18.43
C SER A 26 -29.66 8.00 -17.72
N SER A 27 -28.60 7.65 -18.46
CA SER A 27 -27.44 6.91 -17.93
C SER A 27 -26.12 7.67 -17.97
N GLU A 28 -25.99 8.70 -18.83
CA GLU A 28 -24.71 9.38 -19.09
C GLU A 28 -24.85 10.90 -19.09
N TYR A 29 -23.80 11.59 -18.61
CA TYR A 29 -23.52 12.98 -18.97
C TYR A 29 -22.53 13.02 -20.14
N HIS A 30 -22.79 13.88 -21.11
CA HIS A 30 -21.86 14.21 -22.19
C HIS A 30 -21.42 15.64 -22.01
N CYS A 31 -20.12 15.86 -21.95
CA CYS A 31 -19.54 17.14 -21.61
C CYS A 31 -18.42 17.50 -22.59
N LEU A 32 -18.06 18.78 -22.75
CA LEU A 32 -16.85 19.17 -23.51
C LEU A 32 -15.59 18.86 -22.71
N CYS A 33 -14.54 18.35 -23.34
CA CYS A 33 -13.28 18.06 -22.65
C CYS A 33 -12.73 19.32 -21.96
N PRO A 34 -12.49 19.29 -20.64
CA PRO A 34 -12.01 20.46 -19.90
C PRO A 34 -10.55 20.83 -20.23
N VAL A 35 -9.80 19.95 -20.89
CA VAL A 35 -8.41 20.18 -21.29
C VAL A 35 -8.33 20.92 -22.62
N CYS A 36 -9.02 20.43 -23.65
CA CYS A 36 -8.91 20.96 -25.00
C CYS A 36 -10.11 21.76 -25.49
N GLY A 37 -11.22 21.80 -24.73
CA GLY A 37 -12.46 22.51 -25.10
C GLY A 37 -13.25 21.88 -26.26
N ASP A 38 -12.62 21.02 -27.04
CA ASP A 38 -13.20 20.24 -28.13
C ASP A 38 -13.14 18.73 -27.83
N GLY A 39 -13.93 17.93 -28.53
CA GLY A 39 -14.07 16.51 -28.28
C GLY A 39 -14.79 16.24 -26.96
N GLY A 40 -15.91 15.53 -27.04
CA GLY A 40 -16.70 15.23 -25.85
C GLY A 40 -15.99 14.27 -24.90
N PHE A 41 -16.25 14.38 -23.61
CA PHE A 41 -16.02 13.33 -22.61
C PHE A 41 -17.37 12.87 -22.05
N LYS A 42 -17.47 11.58 -21.71
CA LYS A 42 -18.69 10.97 -21.17
C LYS A 42 -18.48 10.56 -19.73
N ILE A 43 -19.50 10.71 -18.91
CA ILE A 43 -19.53 10.26 -17.50
C ILE A 43 -20.71 9.33 -17.29
N ASP A 44 -20.46 8.15 -16.73
CA ASP A 44 -21.51 7.24 -16.26
C ASP A 44 -22.11 7.76 -14.95
N LYS A 45 -23.44 7.95 -14.91
CA LYS A 45 -24.14 8.51 -13.75
C LYS A 45 -24.15 7.60 -12.52
N LYS A 46 -23.98 6.29 -12.71
CA LYS A 46 -24.07 5.30 -11.62
C LYS A 46 -22.71 5.06 -10.98
N GLN A 47 -21.66 5.04 -11.78
CA GLN A 47 -20.31 4.68 -11.35
C GLN A 47 -19.36 5.87 -11.27
N GLY A 48 -19.69 7.00 -11.91
CA GLY A 48 -18.77 8.13 -12.02
C GLY A 48 -17.52 7.82 -12.85
N SER A 49 -17.51 6.71 -13.60
CA SER A 49 -16.44 6.41 -14.55
C SER A 49 -16.58 7.35 -15.75
N TYR A 50 -15.46 7.76 -16.32
CA TYR A 50 -15.46 8.68 -17.46
C TYR A 50 -14.40 8.32 -18.48
N GLN A 51 -14.66 8.68 -19.74
CA GLN A 51 -13.72 8.49 -20.85
C GLN A 51 -13.84 9.62 -21.86
N GLY A 52 -12.71 9.96 -22.50
CA GLY A 52 -12.70 10.82 -23.68
C GLY A 52 -13.41 10.11 -24.84
N PHE A 53 -14.39 10.77 -25.45
CA PHE A 53 -15.20 10.21 -26.53
C PHE A 53 -14.73 10.68 -27.92
N LYS A 54 -14.08 11.86 -28.01
CA LYS A 54 -13.58 12.45 -29.27
C LYS A 54 -12.29 13.28 -29.15
N CYS A 55 -11.59 13.19 -28.03
CA CYS A 55 -10.31 13.87 -27.79
C CYS A 55 -9.23 12.85 -27.43
N GLN A 56 -7.96 13.19 -27.69
CA GLN A 56 -6.79 12.38 -27.32
C GLN A 56 -6.18 12.85 -25.98
N CYS A 57 -6.88 13.64 -25.19
CA CYS A 57 -6.40 14.09 -23.88
C CYS A 57 -6.28 12.91 -22.93
N GLU A 58 -5.18 12.84 -22.20
CA GLU A 58 -4.99 11.78 -21.22
C GLU A 58 -5.94 11.97 -20.03
N VAL A 59 -6.38 10.86 -19.45
CA VAL A 59 -7.29 10.85 -18.28
C VAL A 59 -6.72 11.66 -17.12
N LYS A 60 -5.39 11.65 -16.96
CA LYS A 60 -4.70 12.43 -15.91
C LYS A 60 -4.86 13.94 -16.12
N ASP A 61 -4.82 14.41 -17.37
CA ASP A 61 -4.94 15.83 -17.69
C ASP A 61 -6.40 16.28 -17.51
N ILE A 62 -7.35 15.42 -17.89
CA ILE A 62 -8.78 15.64 -17.64
C ILE A 62 -9.03 15.74 -16.13
N ARG A 63 -8.44 14.84 -15.32
CA ARG A 63 -8.54 14.90 -13.86
C ARG A 63 -7.99 16.20 -13.30
N GLU A 64 -6.80 16.60 -13.73
CA GLU A 64 -6.15 17.84 -13.29
C GLU A 64 -6.98 19.08 -13.67
N ALA A 65 -7.61 19.08 -14.85
CA ALA A 65 -8.47 20.19 -15.27
C ALA A 65 -9.80 20.26 -14.48
N ILE A 66 -10.36 19.12 -14.09
CA ILE A 66 -11.61 19.04 -13.29
C ILE A 66 -11.36 19.39 -11.83
N ARG A 67 -10.24 18.93 -11.28
CA ARG A 67 -9.85 19.19 -9.90
C ARG A 67 -8.32 19.30 -9.84
N PRO A 68 -7.77 20.51 -9.99
CA PRO A 68 -6.34 20.75 -9.89
C PRO A 68 -5.77 20.22 -8.58
N TRP A 69 -4.58 19.62 -8.63
CA TRP A 69 -3.91 19.04 -7.47
C TRP A 69 -3.64 20.09 -6.37
N SER A 70 -3.46 21.36 -6.75
CA SER A 70 -3.35 22.49 -5.81
C SER A 70 -4.59 22.63 -4.91
N GLU A 71 -5.79 22.46 -5.46
CA GLU A 71 -7.04 22.54 -4.69
C GLU A 71 -7.21 21.34 -3.74
N VAL A 72 -6.65 20.18 -4.11
CA VAL A 72 -6.58 19.01 -3.20
C VAL A 72 -5.69 19.33 -1.99
N LYS A 73 -4.54 19.99 -2.21
CA LYS A 73 -3.65 20.43 -1.13
C LYS A 73 -4.28 21.50 -0.24
N GLU A 74 -5.01 22.45 -0.81
CA GLU A 74 -5.68 23.51 -0.05
C GLU A 74 -6.94 23.05 0.69
N SER A 75 -7.70 22.10 0.12
CA SER A 75 -8.87 21.51 0.78
C SER A 75 -8.49 20.63 1.98
N GLY A 76 -7.25 20.10 2.02
CA GLY A 76 -6.66 19.48 3.21
C GLY A 76 -6.42 20.45 4.39
N GLN A 77 -6.34 21.77 4.14
CA GLN A 77 -6.10 22.79 5.17
C GLN A 77 -7.35 23.62 5.54
N LYS A 78 -8.38 23.69 4.68
CA LYS A 78 -9.55 24.57 4.89
C LYS A 78 -10.90 23.86 5.06
N GLY A 79 -10.93 22.53 5.07
CA GLY A 79 -12.15 21.70 5.16
C GLY A 79 -12.67 21.37 6.56
N GLN A 80 -12.36 22.12 7.62
CA GLN A 80 -13.08 22.01 8.91
C GLN A 80 -14.37 22.85 8.86
N ARG A 81 -15.38 22.37 8.14
CA ARG A 81 -16.77 22.79 8.35
C ARG A 81 -17.68 21.58 8.49
N SER A 82 -17.85 21.21 9.75
CA SER A 82 -18.89 20.39 10.36
C SER A 82 -19.95 19.78 9.41
N ARG A 83 -19.65 18.63 8.81
CA ARG A 83 -20.66 17.56 8.81
C ARG A 83 -20.68 17.03 10.23
N LYS A 84 -21.85 17.02 10.88
CA LYS A 84 -22.08 16.29 12.13
C LYS A 84 -21.97 14.79 11.82
N THR A 85 -20.74 14.31 11.64
CA THR A 85 -20.40 12.92 11.84
C THR A 85 -20.62 12.67 13.33
N LYS A 86 -21.35 11.59 13.66
CA LYS A 86 -21.38 11.08 15.03
C LYS A 86 -19.95 11.11 15.55
N THR A 87 -19.74 11.85 16.64
CA THR A 87 -18.45 12.00 17.28
C THR A 87 -17.89 10.61 17.55
N ASN A 88 -16.93 10.17 16.70
CA ASN A 88 -16.00 9.15 17.11
C ASN A 88 -15.36 9.72 18.38
N LYS A 89 -15.63 9.04 19.51
CA LYS A 89 -14.93 9.28 20.77
C LYS A 89 -13.46 9.48 20.41
N LYS A 90 -12.89 10.64 20.73
CA LYS A 90 -11.43 10.81 20.75
C LYS A 90 -10.90 9.66 21.59
N VAL A 91 -10.27 8.69 20.94
CA VAL A 91 -9.53 7.65 21.64
C VAL A 91 -8.30 8.37 22.20
N ASN A 92 -8.46 8.96 23.39
CA ASN A 92 -7.37 9.58 24.16
C ASN A 92 -6.45 8.53 24.79
N SER A 93 -6.53 7.28 24.32
CA SER A 93 -5.64 6.22 24.78
C SER A 93 -4.34 6.32 23.99
N PRO A 94 -3.18 6.23 24.64
CA PRO A 94 -1.91 6.23 23.94
C PRO A 94 -1.90 5.09 22.90
N ILE A 95 -1.31 5.34 21.74
CA ILE A 95 -1.07 4.29 20.76
C ILE A 95 -0.07 3.33 21.38
N GLU A 96 -0.41 2.05 21.35
CA GLU A 96 0.47 0.97 21.79
C GLU A 96 0.47 -0.09 20.71
N LEU A 97 1.65 -0.36 20.15
CA LEU A 97 1.83 -1.34 19.08
C LEU A 97 1.75 -2.76 19.63
N ALA A 98 1.18 -3.64 18.83
CA ALA A 98 1.15 -5.07 19.05
C ALA A 98 2.59 -5.60 19.03
N GLN A 99 2.95 -6.32 20.08
CA GLN A 99 4.27 -6.90 20.26
C GLN A 99 4.20 -8.42 20.27
N LEU A 100 5.23 -9.04 19.71
CA LEU A 100 5.49 -10.47 19.85
C LEU A 100 5.99 -10.74 21.28
N SER A 101 5.85 -11.98 21.75
CA SER A 101 6.38 -12.38 23.06
C SER A 101 7.91 -12.31 23.14
N SER A 102 8.56 -12.42 21.98
CA SER A 102 10.01 -12.37 21.79
C SER A 102 10.30 -11.99 20.34
N PRO A 103 11.53 -11.53 20.01
CA PRO A 103 12.01 -11.45 18.64
C PRO A 103 11.72 -12.73 17.85
N ALA A 104 11.32 -12.57 16.59
CA ALA A 104 11.10 -13.72 15.70
C ALA A 104 12.44 -14.36 15.29
N GLU A 105 12.48 -15.68 15.34
CA GLU A 105 13.64 -16.49 14.95
C GLU A 105 13.40 -17.27 13.63
N ASP A 106 12.18 -17.21 13.09
CA ASP A 106 11.75 -17.90 11.87
C ASP A 106 11.80 -17.01 10.62
N SER A 107 12.61 -15.94 10.64
CA SER A 107 12.75 -15.03 9.51
C SER A 107 13.30 -15.77 8.28
N PRO A 108 12.79 -15.45 7.07
CA PRO A 108 13.33 -15.98 5.83
C PRO A 108 14.84 -15.80 5.72
N THR A 109 15.57 -16.89 5.54
CA THR A 109 17.01 -16.87 5.38
C THR A 109 17.39 -16.75 3.90
N PRO A 110 18.39 -15.90 3.55
CA PRO A 110 18.93 -15.85 2.20
C PRO A 110 19.65 -17.17 1.86
N GLU A 111 19.22 -17.85 0.80
CA GLU A 111 19.76 -19.13 0.34
C GLU A 111 20.59 -18.96 -0.93
N LYS A 112 21.79 -19.56 -0.93
CA LYS A 112 22.60 -19.71 -2.14
C LYS A 112 22.18 -21.01 -2.82
N GLY A 113 21.54 -20.90 -3.98
CA GLY A 113 21.03 -22.03 -4.74
C GLY A 113 21.22 -21.85 -6.24
N ALA A 114 20.98 -22.93 -7.00
CA ALA A 114 20.99 -22.86 -8.45
C ALA A 114 19.82 -21.98 -8.94
N ILE A 115 20.14 -20.79 -9.46
CA ILE A 115 19.15 -19.92 -10.10
C ILE A 115 18.66 -20.58 -11.39
N ALA A 116 17.35 -20.69 -11.55
CA ALA A 116 16.77 -21.34 -12.72
C ALA A 116 17.20 -20.66 -14.04
N ASN A 117 17.48 -21.46 -15.09
CA ASN A 117 17.97 -20.95 -16.38
C ASN A 117 17.08 -19.85 -16.99
N TRP A 118 15.76 -19.94 -16.81
CA TRP A 118 14.84 -18.92 -17.31
C TRP A 118 15.00 -17.57 -16.58
N LEU A 119 15.33 -17.55 -15.28
CA LEU A 119 15.66 -16.33 -14.56
C LEU A 119 17.01 -15.76 -15.01
N GLN A 120 17.98 -16.65 -15.28
CA GLN A 120 19.27 -16.22 -15.83
C GLN A 120 19.11 -15.58 -17.22
N SER A 121 18.23 -16.12 -18.06
CA SER A 121 17.89 -15.50 -19.34
C SER A 121 17.20 -14.13 -19.22
N GLN A 122 16.67 -13.80 -18.03
CA GLN A 122 16.11 -12.48 -17.70
C GLN A 122 17.12 -11.55 -17.00
N GLY A 123 18.40 -11.94 -16.92
CA GLY A 123 19.47 -11.13 -16.35
C GLY A 123 19.75 -11.37 -14.87
N VAL A 124 19.09 -12.33 -14.21
CA VAL A 124 19.43 -12.69 -12.82
C VAL A 124 20.68 -13.57 -12.82
N PRO A 125 21.81 -13.16 -12.23
CA PRO A 125 23.04 -13.94 -12.29
C PRO A 125 22.92 -15.22 -11.46
N ALA A 126 23.69 -16.26 -11.84
CA ALA A 126 23.78 -17.51 -11.07
C ALA A 126 24.31 -17.32 -9.64
N THR A 127 24.94 -16.17 -9.35
CA THR A 127 25.44 -15.79 -8.02
C THR A 127 24.39 -15.07 -7.16
N ALA A 128 23.17 -14.85 -7.68
CA ALA A 128 22.12 -14.23 -6.89
C ALA A 128 21.74 -15.11 -5.69
N VAL A 129 21.35 -14.46 -4.60
CA VAL A 129 20.84 -15.09 -3.39
C VAL A 129 19.33 -14.94 -3.38
N GLU A 130 18.62 -16.01 -3.02
CA GLU A 130 17.16 -16.02 -2.95
C GLU A 130 16.69 -15.96 -1.49
N THR A 131 15.78 -15.05 -1.17
CA THR A 131 15.06 -15.03 0.11
C THR A 131 13.57 -15.26 -0.16
N ARG A 132 12.99 -16.31 0.44
CA ARG A 132 11.57 -16.69 0.23
C ARG A 132 10.68 -16.30 1.39
N CYS A 133 9.77 -15.36 1.15
CA CYS A 133 8.75 -14.94 2.09
C CYS A 133 7.45 -15.71 1.83
N TRP A 134 7.13 -16.68 2.68
CA TRP A 134 5.93 -17.52 2.53
C TRP A 134 4.66 -16.83 3.05
N TYR A 135 3.65 -16.73 2.20
CA TYR A 135 2.33 -16.20 2.52
C TYR A 135 1.33 -17.29 2.90
N SER A 136 1.55 -18.51 2.40
CA SER A 136 0.78 -19.70 2.74
C SER A 136 1.63 -20.94 2.47
N LYS A 137 1.09 -22.14 2.73
CA LYS A 137 1.75 -23.40 2.34
C LYS A 137 2.01 -23.53 0.84
N THR A 138 1.36 -22.71 0.01
CA THR A 138 1.43 -22.81 -1.44
C THR A 138 1.76 -21.50 -2.16
N GLN A 139 2.01 -20.39 -1.47
CA GLN A 139 2.27 -19.07 -2.09
C GLN A 139 3.43 -18.38 -1.38
N TRP A 140 4.35 -17.82 -2.16
CA TRP A 140 5.50 -17.09 -1.64
C TRP A 140 5.98 -16.00 -2.59
N VAL A 141 6.62 -14.99 -2.02
CA VAL A 141 7.41 -14.00 -2.77
C VAL A 141 8.88 -14.39 -2.63
N SER A 142 9.59 -14.45 -3.76
CA SER A 142 11.04 -14.65 -3.80
C SER A 142 11.71 -13.33 -4.15
N ARG A 143 12.62 -12.88 -3.29
CA ARG A 143 13.51 -11.75 -3.53
C ARG A 143 14.87 -12.32 -3.92
N PHE A 144 15.30 -12.03 -5.14
CA PHE A 144 16.64 -12.38 -5.63
C PHE A 144 17.52 -11.15 -5.56
N GLU A 145 18.69 -11.26 -4.94
CA GLU A 145 19.62 -10.14 -4.76
C GLU A 145 21.03 -10.52 -5.20
N TRP A 146 21.74 -9.59 -5.84
CA TRP A 146 23.11 -9.78 -6.27
C TRP A 146 23.89 -8.47 -6.24
N SER A 147 25.22 -8.57 -6.13
CA SER A 147 26.11 -7.41 -6.20
C SER A 147 26.56 -7.17 -7.64
N THR A 148 26.59 -5.91 -8.05
CA THR A 148 27.16 -5.43 -9.30
C THR A 148 28.22 -4.36 -9.02
N LYS A 149 28.94 -3.94 -10.05
CA LYS A 149 29.89 -2.82 -9.94
C LYS A 149 29.22 -1.49 -9.54
N LYS A 150 27.90 -1.37 -9.72
CA LYS A 150 27.10 -0.17 -9.43
C LYS A 150 26.36 -0.23 -8.09
N GLY A 151 26.46 -1.34 -7.35
CA GLY A 151 25.79 -1.52 -6.06
C GLY A 151 25.06 -2.86 -5.97
N LYS A 152 24.06 -2.93 -5.09
CA LYS A 152 23.18 -4.09 -4.96
C LYS A 152 22.01 -3.96 -5.93
N GLU A 153 21.71 -5.03 -6.66
CA GLU A 153 20.52 -5.15 -7.48
C GLU A 153 19.60 -6.23 -6.94
N LYS A 154 18.30 -6.09 -7.24
CA LYS A 154 17.28 -7.04 -6.80
C LYS A 154 16.21 -7.26 -7.86
N THR A 155 15.60 -8.43 -7.83
CA THR A 155 14.34 -8.68 -8.52
C THR A 155 13.40 -9.49 -7.65
N ILE A 156 12.10 -9.31 -7.83
CA ILE A 156 11.06 -9.94 -7.03
C ILE A 156 10.18 -10.81 -7.93
N ARG A 157 9.85 -12.02 -7.50
CA ARG A 157 8.96 -12.95 -8.22
C ARG A 157 7.95 -13.55 -7.28
N GLN A 158 6.69 -13.64 -7.72
CA GLN A 158 5.71 -14.46 -7.01
C GLN A 158 5.81 -15.90 -7.50
N GLY A 159 5.70 -16.85 -6.58
CA GLY A 159 5.57 -18.27 -6.87
C GLY A 159 4.35 -18.85 -6.17
N HIS A 160 3.77 -19.88 -6.79
CA HIS A 160 2.79 -20.73 -6.11
C HIS A 160 2.94 -22.20 -6.52
N ILE A 161 2.50 -23.10 -5.63
CA ILE A 161 2.36 -24.54 -5.90
C ILE A 161 0.95 -24.81 -6.40
N LYS A 162 0.84 -25.41 -7.60
CA LYS A 162 -0.42 -25.87 -8.20
C LYS A 162 -0.98 -27.09 -7.46
N SER A 163 -2.24 -27.42 -7.74
CA SER A 163 -2.90 -28.62 -7.20
C SER A 163 -2.16 -29.92 -7.55
N ASN A 164 -1.43 -29.96 -8.67
CA ASN A 164 -0.61 -31.10 -9.08
C ASN A 164 0.82 -31.09 -8.51
N GLY A 165 1.13 -30.20 -7.56
CA GLY A 165 2.45 -30.09 -6.93
C GLY A 165 3.49 -29.30 -7.73
N LEU A 166 3.19 -28.89 -8.97
CA LEU A 166 4.15 -28.12 -9.78
C LEU A 166 4.22 -26.66 -9.32
N ILE A 167 5.44 -26.11 -9.34
CA ILE A 167 5.70 -24.69 -9.09
C ILE A 167 5.38 -23.87 -10.35
N GLU A 168 4.65 -22.77 -10.18
CA GLU A 168 4.49 -21.75 -11.21
C GLU A 168 4.90 -20.37 -10.68
N TRP A 169 5.77 -19.70 -11.44
CA TRP A 169 6.32 -18.37 -11.14
C TRP A 169 5.39 -17.25 -11.60
N LYS A 170 4.17 -17.27 -11.06
CA LYS A 170 3.13 -16.25 -11.23
C LYS A 170 2.35 -16.10 -9.92
N LYS A 171 1.62 -15.00 -9.79
CA LYS A 171 0.73 -14.71 -8.64
C LYS A 171 -0.26 -15.86 -8.34
N GLY A 172 -0.74 -16.55 -9.38
CA GLY A 172 -1.82 -17.53 -9.24
C GLY A 172 -3.18 -16.87 -9.00
N SER A 173 -4.23 -17.69 -8.87
CA SER A 173 -5.62 -17.23 -8.68
C SER A 173 -6.07 -17.14 -7.22
N LYS A 174 -5.30 -17.73 -6.29
CA LYS A 174 -5.61 -17.67 -4.86
C LYS A 174 -5.35 -16.27 -4.31
N ASP A 175 -6.16 -15.89 -3.33
CA ASP A 175 -5.98 -14.66 -2.58
C ASP A 175 -4.58 -14.59 -1.95
N TRP A 176 -4.02 -13.38 -1.96
CA TRP A 176 -2.82 -13.04 -1.19
C TRP A 176 -3.27 -12.17 -0.02
N LYS A 177 -3.15 -12.69 1.19
CA LYS A 177 -3.37 -11.91 2.42
C LYS A 177 -2.11 -11.12 2.73
N ALA A 178 -2.20 -10.09 3.57
CA ALA A 178 -1.02 -9.40 4.06
C ALA A 178 -0.01 -10.38 4.69
N TYR A 179 1.27 -10.14 4.44
CA TYR A 179 2.36 -10.94 5.00
C TYR A 179 2.31 -10.86 6.52
N LYS A 180 2.47 -12.01 7.19
CA LYS A 180 2.40 -12.15 8.66
C LYS A 180 1.10 -11.66 9.32
N LEU A 181 0.01 -11.48 8.55
CA LEU A 181 -1.31 -11.07 9.07
C LEU A 181 -1.83 -11.97 10.19
N GLY A 182 -1.68 -13.29 10.05
CA GLY A 182 -2.15 -14.25 11.05
C GLY A 182 -1.35 -14.21 12.35
N GLU A 183 -0.09 -13.77 12.31
CA GLU A 183 0.72 -13.54 13.51
C GLU A 183 0.30 -12.21 14.15
N ALA A 184 0.25 -11.12 13.37
CA ALA A 184 -0.16 -9.82 13.87
C ALA A 184 -1.55 -9.84 14.54
N ALA A 185 -2.51 -10.55 13.94
CA ALA A 185 -3.85 -10.73 14.50
C ALA A 185 -3.87 -11.41 15.88
N LYS A 186 -2.93 -12.33 16.17
CA LYS A 186 -2.87 -12.98 17.50
C LYS A 186 -2.41 -12.03 18.60
N HIS A 187 -1.67 -10.99 18.24
CA HIS A 187 -1.06 -10.04 19.18
C HIS A 187 -1.78 -8.67 19.20
N SER A 188 -2.84 -8.49 18.40
CA SER A 188 -3.43 -7.16 18.18
C SER A 188 -4.56 -6.76 19.13
N SER A 189 -5.05 -7.63 20.00
CA SER A 189 -6.22 -7.32 20.85
C SER A 189 -5.95 -6.11 21.76
N GLY A 190 -6.73 -5.03 21.58
CA GLY A 190 -6.56 -3.78 22.31
C GLY A 190 -5.34 -2.96 21.91
N LYS A 191 -4.64 -3.33 20.83
CA LYS A 191 -3.38 -2.71 20.37
C LYS A 191 -3.50 -2.27 18.91
N TRP A 192 -2.55 -1.46 18.48
CA TRP A 192 -2.38 -1.06 17.09
C TRP A 192 -1.43 -2.01 16.38
N VAL A 193 -1.60 -2.24 15.08
CA VAL A 193 -0.67 -3.08 14.29
C VAL A 193 0.21 -2.18 13.44
N LEU A 194 1.48 -2.55 13.26
CA LEU A 194 2.39 -1.84 12.36
C LEU A 194 2.21 -2.33 10.91
N GLY A 195 1.97 -1.42 9.98
CA GLY A 195 2.04 -1.65 8.55
C GLY A 195 3.30 -1.02 7.96
N VAL A 196 3.99 -1.73 7.08
CA VAL A 196 5.20 -1.29 6.35
C VAL A 196 5.13 -1.76 4.89
N GLU A 197 6.04 -1.30 4.03
CA GLU A 197 5.93 -1.55 2.58
C GLU A 197 6.47 -2.88 2.08
N GLY A 198 7.50 -3.43 2.73
CA GLY A 198 8.22 -4.60 2.24
C GLY A 198 8.25 -5.75 3.24
N GLU A 199 8.38 -6.98 2.73
CA GLU A 199 8.52 -8.16 3.59
C GLU A 199 9.80 -8.07 4.44
N GLY A 200 10.88 -7.48 3.90
CA GLY A 200 12.10 -7.18 4.67
C GLY A 200 11.83 -6.25 5.86
N CYS A 201 11.06 -5.18 5.66
CA CYS A 201 10.66 -4.25 6.72
C CYS A 201 9.84 -4.95 7.81
N VAL A 202 8.96 -5.88 7.42
CA VAL A 202 8.22 -6.72 8.37
C VAL A 202 9.19 -7.57 9.19
N GLU A 203 10.16 -8.21 8.55
CA GLU A 203 11.15 -9.04 9.25
C GLU A 203 12.05 -8.21 10.18
N THR A 204 12.43 -6.99 9.80
CA THR A 204 13.12 -6.03 10.69
C THR A 204 12.27 -5.67 11.92
N ALA A 205 10.97 -5.43 11.75
CA ALA A 205 10.07 -5.17 12.87
C ALA A 205 9.95 -6.40 13.79
N ARG A 206 9.79 -7.59 13.20
CA ARG A 206 9.65 -8.86 13.93
C ARG A 206 10.91 -9.26 14.69
N SER A 207 12.10 -9.01 14.15
CA SER A 207 13.37 -9.22 14.87
C SER A 207 13.54 -8.27 16.06
N ASN A 208 12.75 -7.19 16.09
CA ASN A 208 12.63 -6.28 17.23
C ASN A 208 11.38 -6.54 18.08
N ALA A 209 10.74 -7.72 17.94
CA ALA A 209 9.52 -8.13 18.64
C ALA A 209 8.28 -7.25 18.36
N ILE A 210 8.24 -6.53 17.24
CA ILE A 210 7.09 -5.72 16.82
C ILE A 210 6.27 -6.52 15.80
N ALA A 211 4.97 -6.67 16.05
CA ALA A 211 4.08 -7.34 15.12
C ALA A 211 3.75 -6.41 13.94
N ALA A 212 4.14 -6.83 12.74
CA ALA A 212 4.02 -6.03 11.53
C ALA A 212 3.42 -6.80 10.35
N ILE A 213 2.84 -6.07 9.40
CA ILE A 213 2.29 -6.60 8.15
C ILE A 213 2.73 -5.78 6.94
N THR A 214 2.70 -6.40 5.77
CA THR A 214 2.80 -5.71 4.47
C THR A 214 1.92 -6.37 3.42
N TRP A 215 1.56 -5.65 2.36
CA TRP A 215 0.90 -6.21 1.19
C TRP A 215 1.91 -6.50 0.08
N GLN A 216 1.80 -7.71 -0.47
CA GLN A 216 2.57 -8.15 -1.64
C GLN A 216 2.47 -7.13 -2.78
N GLY A 217 3.58 -6.83 -3.48
CA GLY A 217 3.68 -5.70 -4.43
C GLY A 217 2.59 -5.58 -5.51
N SER A 218 1.96 -6.68 -5.95
CA SER A 218 0.84 -6.64 -6.92
C SER A 218 -0.55 -6.65 -6.27
N ASN A 219 -0.61 -6.44 -4.96
CA ASN A 219 -1.82 -6.55 -4.14
C ASN A 219 -2.20 -5.24 -3.45
N TRP A 220 -1.50 -4.14 -3.76
CA TRP A 220 -1.83 -2.77 -3.35
C TRP A 220 -3.09 -2.28 -4.07
N GLN A 221 -4.23 -2.81 -3.64
CA GLN A 221 -5.56 -2.40 -4.06
C GLN A 221 -6.38 -2.19 -2.79
N GLU A 222 -7.14 -1.10 -2.75
CA GLU A 222 -7.91 -0.69 -1.57
C GLU A 222 -8.78 -1.83 -1.01
N LYS A 223 -9.54 -2.52 -1.88
CA LYS A 223 -10.38 -3.66 -1.47
C LYS A 223 -9.63 -4.78 -0.75
N ASN A 224 -8.38 -5.06 -1.15
CA ASN A 224 -7.58 -6.13 -0.56
C ASN A 224 -7.04 -5.68 0.79
N ILE A 225 -6.57 -4.44 0.87
CA ILE A 225 -6.11 -3.80 2.10
C ILE A 225 -7.26 -3.78 3.11
N SER A 226 -8.42 -3.24 2.75
CA SER A 226 -9.63 -3.19 3.59
C SER A 226 -10.05 -4.58 4.08
N SER A 227 -9.97 -5.61 3.23
CA SER A 227 -10.29 -7.00 3.60
C SER A 227 -9.35 -7.56 4.67
N ASP A 228 -8.04 -7.30 4.55
CA ASP A 228 -7.06 -7.76 5.53
C ASP A 228 -7.15 -6.96 6.84
N LEU A 229 -7.36 -5.65 6.78
CA LEU A 229 -7.54 -4.81 7.95
C LEU A 229 -8.82 -5.17 8.73
N THR A 230 -9.89 -5.57 8.04
CA THR A 230 -11.12 -6.07 8.69
C THR A 230 -10.85 -7.29 9.57
N LYS A 231 -9.87 -8.14 9.19
CA LYS A 231 -9.47 -9.27 10.03
C LYS A 231 -8.73 -8.83 11.28
N LEU A 232 -7.93 -7.77 11.22
CA LEU A 232 -7.30 -7.19 12.40
C LEU A 232 -8.36 -6.62 13.35
N ILE A 233 -9.36 -5.89 12.84
CA ILE A 233 -10.50 -5.40 13.63
C ILE A 233 -11.21 -6.58 14.31
N THR A 234 -11.48 -7.65 13.57
CA THR A 234 -12.13 -8.87 14.10
C THR A 234 -11.29 -9.53 15.20
N ALA A 235 -9.96 -9.44 15.11
CA ALA A 235 -9.04 -9.91 16.12
C ALA A 235 -8.86 -8.94 17.31
N GLY A 236 -9.56 -7.80 17.30
CA GLY A 236 -9.56 -6.82 18.39
C GLY A 236 -8.51 -5.72 18.24
N ALA A 237 -7.88 -5.56 17.07
CA ALA A 237 -7.01 -4.41 16.81
C ALA A 237 -7.79 -3.10 16.93
N THR A 238 -7.16 -2.09 17.52
CA THR A 238 -7.77 -0.77 17.74
C THR A 238 -7.32 0.27 16.71
N GLY A 239 -6.30 -0.02 15.92
CA GLY A 239 -5.85 0.84 14.82
C GLY A 239 -4.66 0.27 14.04
N LEU A 240 -4.25 1.00 13.02
CA LEU A 240 -3.05 0.74 12.21
C LEU A 240 -2.11 1.93 12.33
N VAL A 241 -0.84 1.67 12.67
CA VAL A 241 0.24 2.62 12.40
C VAL A 241 0.87 2.20 11.08
N TYR A 242 0.97 3.10 10.12
CA TYR A 242 1.62 2.80 8.84
C TYR A 242 2.89 3.65 8.67
N PHE A 243 4.02 2.97 8.47
CA PHE A 243 5.32 3.58 8.26
C PHE A 243 5.78 3.32 6.81
N PRO A 244 5.73 4.34 5.93
CA PRO A 244 6.13 4.21 4.53
C PRO A 244 7.66 4.27 4.36
N ASP A 245 8.13 3.83 3.20
CA ASP A 245 9.46 4.13 2.69
C ASP A 245 9.54 5.66 2.41
N HIS A 246 10.71 6.24 2.61
CA HIS A 246 10.95 7.67 2.42
C HIS A 246 11.10 8.05 0.94
N ASP A 247 10.06 7.80 0.15
CA ASP A 247 9.98 8.19 -1.25
C ASP A 247 8.55 8.43 -1.75
N SER A 248 8.44 8.91 -2.99
CA SER A 248 7.15 9.21 -3.62
C SER A 248 6.26 7.99 -3.86
N ALA A 249 6.81 6.77 -3.92
CA ALA A 249 6.02 5.55 -4.04
C ALA A 249 5.41 5.19 -2.69
N GLY A 250 6.15 5.40 -1.60
CA GLY A 250 5.68 5.19 -0.26
C GLY A 250 4.58 6.15 0.17
N GLU A 251 4.70 7.43 -0.19
CA GLU A 251 3.62 8.41 0.00
C GLU A 251 2.30 7.95 -0.64
N LYS A 252 2.34 7.47 -1.89
CA LYS A 252 1.16 6.97 -2.61
C LYS A 252 0.53 5.75 -1.95
N LYS A 253 1.36 4.83 -1.43
CA LYS A 253 0.86 3.66 -0.69
C LYS A 253 0.28 4.05 0.66
N ALA A 254 0.86 5.03 1.34
CA ALA A 254 0.33 5.57 2.58
C ALA A 254 -1.06 6.18 2.39
N GLU A 255 -1.27 6.95 1.32
CA GLU A 255 -2.60 7.46 0.93
C GLU A 255 -3.59 6.32 0.68
N LEU A 256 -3.16 5.28 -0.05
CA LEU A 256 -4.01 4.11 -0.31
C LEU A 256 -4.40 3.37 0.98
N VAL A 257 -3.46 3.20 1.91
CA VAL A 257 -3.71 2.58 3.22
C VAL A 257 -4.66 3.44 4.05
N LYS A 258 -4.46 4.75 4.05
CA LYS A 258 -5.36 5.69 4.72
C LYS A 258 -6.78 5.59 4.18
N SER A 259 -6.96 5.61 2.86
CA SER A 259 -8.27 5.45 2.21
C SER A 259 -8.94 4.13 2.61
N ALA A 260 -8.20 3.01 2.56
CA ALA A 260 -8.71 1.70 2.96
C ALA A 260 -9.14 1.67 4.43
N CYS A 261 -8.39 2.31 5.34
CA CYS A 261 -8.74 2.43 6.76
C CYS A 261 -10.02 3.27 6.96
N GLU A 262 -10.14 4.41 6.28
CA GLU A 262 -11.31 5.27 6.33
C GLU A 262 -12.57 4.53 5.85
N GLN A 263 -12.46 3.74 4.77
CA GLN A 263 -13.56 2.95 4.22
C GLN A 263 -14.21 2.00 5.24
N ILE A 264 -13.40 1.45 6.15
CA ILE A 264 -13.84 0.48 7.17
C ILE A 264 -13.90 1.09 8.59
N ASN A 265 -13.78 2.42 8.70
CA ASN A 265 -13.72 3.14 9.98
C ASN A 265 -12.67 2.61 10.96
N PHE A 266 -11.50 2.21 10.44
CA PHE A 266 -10.37 1.76 11.26
C PHE A 266 -9.44 2.95 11.56
N PRO A 267 -9.14 3.25 12.84
CA PRO A 267 -8.17 4.29 13.16
C PRO A 267 -6.82 4.02 12.49
N CYS A 268 -6.26 5.04 11.85
CA CYS A 268 -5.01 4.93 11.11
C CYS A 268 -4.13 6.15 11.37
N LEU A 269 -2.86 5.89 11.69
CA LEU A 269 -1.82 6.89 11.84
C LEU A 269 -0.79 6.64 10.74
N ILE A 270 -0.67 7.59 9.82
CA ILE A 270 0.39 7.59 8.82
C ILE A 270 1.57 8.37 9.39
N LEU A 271 2.71 7.71 9.50
CA LEU A 271 3.94 8.32 9.98
C LEU A 271 4.72 8.94 8.82
N SER A 272 5.31 10.11 9.06
CA SER A 272 6.33 10.70 8.18
C SER A 272 7.69 10.13 8.59
N PRO A 273 8.46 9.50 7.66
CA PRO A 273 9.74 8.89 8.02
C PRO A 273 10.71 9.87 8.69
N THR A 274 10.76 11.12 8.23
CA THR A 274 11.62 12.16 8.78
C THR A 274 11.12 12.77 10.10
N ASP A 275 9.81 12.69 10.38
CA ASP A 275 9.27 13.16 11.66
C ASP A 275 9.53 12.13 12.78
N VAL A 276 9.53 10.85 12.42
CA VAL A 276 9.90 9.75 13.32
C VAL A 276 11.42 9.75 13.56
N TRP A 277 12.20 9.85 12.47
CA TRP A 277 13.66 9.87 12.49
C TRP A 277 14.22 10.89 11.50
N SER A 278 14.73 12.01 12.00
CA SER A 278 15.25 13.13 11.19
C SER A 278 16.38 12.74 10.23
N GLU A 279 17.11 11.68 10.57
CA GLU A 279 18.25 11.13 9.84
C GLU A 279 17.85 10.05 8.82
N MET A 280 16.56 9.81 8.59
CA MET A 280 16.08 8.84 7.60
C MET A 280 16.60 9.20 6.20
N PRO A 281 17.38 8.32 5.53
CA PRO A 281 17.89 8.61 4.20
C PRO A 281 16.76 8.71 3.16
N GLU A 282 17.02 9.39 2.05
CA GLU A 282 16.11 9.36 0.89
C GLU A 282 15.96 7.91 0.41
N LYS A 283 14.71 7.46 0.18
CA LYS A 283 14.34 6.07 -0.13
C LYS A 283 14.67 5.09 0.99
N GLY A 284 14.93 5.59 2.20
CA GLY A 284 15.14 4.78 3.38
C GLY A 284 13.85 4.17 3.92
N ASP A 285 13.98 3.01 4.54
CA ASP A 285 12.92 2.34 5.27
C ASP A 285 13.34 2.00 6.71
N ILE A 286 12.49 1.31 7.48
CA ILE A 286 12.79 0.92 8.86
C ILE A 286 14.05 0.03 8.97
N THR A 287 14.33 -0.76 7.94
CA THR A 287 15.52 -1.62 7.85
C THR A 287 16.76 -0.76 7.73
N ASP A 288 16.78 0.22 6.82
CA ASP A 288 17.92 1.12 6.66
C ASP A 288 18.22 1.88 7.97
N PHE A 289 17.18 2.31 8.68
CA PHE A 289 17.34 2.98 9.97
C PHE A 289 17.92 2.06 11.06
N VAL A 290 17.39 0.84 11.21
CA VAL A 290 17.88 -0.13 12.20
C VAL A 290 19.30 -0.59 11.88
N GLU A 291 19.63 -0.82 10.61
CA GLU A 291 20.98 -1.19 10.17
C GLU A 291 22.01 -0.08 10.48
N ALA A 292 21.62 1.19 10.32
CA ALA A 292 22.46 2.33 10.69
C ALA A 292 22.62 2.51 12.22
N HIS A 293 21.72 1.93 13.02
CA HIS A 293 21.68 2.06 14.48
C HIS A 293 21.63 0.69 15.19
N PRO A 294 22.68 -0.15 15.07
CA PRO A 294 22.65 -1.54 15.55
C PRO A 294 22.43 -1.70 17.07
N ASN A 295 22.61 -0.62 17.84
CA ASN A 295 22.42 -0.61 19.30
C ASN A 295 21.07 0.00 19.72
N ILE A 296 20.17 0.32 18.77
CA ILE A 296 18.85 0.83 19.13
C ILE A 296 18.05 -0.25 19.85
N SER A 297 17.39 0.13 20.96
CA SER A 297 16.52 -0.79 21.69
C SER A 297 15.12 -0.83 21.07
N THR A 298 14.43 -1.96 21.18
CA THR A 298 13.01 -2.11 20.82
C THR A 298 12.15 -1.01 21.45
N ASN A 299 12.36 -0.69 22.73
CA ASN A 299 11.59 0.37 23.39
C ASN A 299 11.79 1.74 22.73
N LYS A 300 13.00 2.03 22.24
CA LYS A 300 13.27 3.28 21.52
C LYS A 300 12.56 3.30 20.17
N LEU A 301 12.54 2.18 19.44
CA LEU A 301 11.78 2.04 18.20
C LEU A 301 10.28 2.25 18.44
N LEU A 302 9.69 1.53 19.39
CA LEU A 302 8.28 1.64 19.77
C LEU A 302 7.92 3.09 20.14
N SER A 303 8.72 3.74 20.99
CA SER A 303 8.46 5.11 21.44
C SER A 303 8.43 6.15 20.30
N GLN A 304 9.01 5.83 19.14
CA GLN A 304 8.99 6.69 17.96
C GLN A 304 7.82 6.34 17.05
N LEU A 305 7.55 5.05 16.85
CA LEU A 305 6.45 4.56 16.02
C LEU A 305 5.06 4.79 16.65
N GLU A 306 4.99 4.94 17.97
CA GLU A 306 3.75 5.21 18.72
C GLU A 306 3.43 6.71 18.84
N LYS A 307 4.24 7.59 18.24
CA LYS A 307 4.00 9.04 18.27
C LYS A 307 2.88 9.45 17.33
N ALA A 308 1.77 9.90 17.90
CA ALA A 308 0.65 10.54 17.21
C ALA A 308 0.73 12.07 17.26
#